data_AF-A0A024UF66-F1
#
_entry.id   AF-A0A024UF66-F1
#
_cell.length_a   1.000
_cell.length_b   1.000
_cell.length_c   1.000
_cell.angle_alpha   90.00
_cell.angle_beta   90.00
_cell.angle_gamma   90.00
#
_symmetry.space_group_name_H-M   'P 1'
#
loop_
_entity.id
_entity.type
_entity.pdbx_description
1 polymer ?
#
loop_
_entity_poly.entity_id
_entity_poly.type
_entity_poly.pdbx_seq_one_letter_code
_entity_poly.pdbx_strand_id
1 'polypeptide(L)'
;MEEMSQINLEHSQQVEEDFPTPIMDRYYFQGGNNALATMVNLTQCEFKMVWAIVESVLVSAWTLGRGRKSPVSAKDALFMTLAVLKHYNAWDKHALDFGTKAPTFEKMAQRVLDLVEPVLF
;
A
#
# COMPACT_ATOMS: atom_id res chain seq x y z
N MET A 1 28.94 11.61 25.82
CA MET A 1 27.59 12.21 25.90
C MET A 1 27.01 12.48 24.50
N GLU A 2 27.83 12.49 23.45
CA GLU A 2 27.39 12.60 22.03
C GLU A 2 26.95 11.27 21.40
N GLU A 3 27.40 10.12 21.91
CA GLU A 3 26.91 8.81 21.44
C GLU A 3 25.40 8.66 21.69
N MET A 4 24.90 9.03 22.88
CA MET A 4 23.47 8.94 23.22
C MET A 4 22.57 9.85 22.35
N SER A 5 23.12 10.91 21.75
CA SER A 5 22.40 11.72 20.76
C SER A 5 22.42 11.12 19.36
N GLN A 6 23.49 10.39 19.00
CA GLN A 6 23.58 9.66 17.74
C GLN A 6 22.63 8.47 17.71
N ILE A 7 22.53 7.70 18.79
CA ILE A 7 21.57 6.58 18.88
C ILE A 7 20.11 7.06 18.84
N ASN A 8 19.80 8.26 19.34
CA ASN A 8 18.46 8.83 19.26
C ASN A 8 18.14 9.39 17.87
N LEU A 9 19.15 9.90 17.15
CA LEU A 9 19.01 10.33 15.76
C LEU A 9 18.88 9.12 14.81
N GLU A 10 19.62 8.05 15.08
CA GLU A 10 19.52 6.77 14.34
C GLU A 10 18.23 6.02 14.68
N HIS A 11 17.74 6.03 15.94
CA HIS A 11 16.42 5.48 16.28
C HIS A 11 15.27 6.26 15.63
N SER A 12 15.43 7.56 15.41
CA SER A 12 14.44 8.37 14.70
C SER A 12 14.46 8.13 13.17
N GLN A 13 15.47 7.42 12.67
CA GLN A 13 15.61 7.07 11.24
C GLN A 13 15.39 5.58 10.95
N GLN A 14 15.03 4.76 11.95
CA GLN A 14 14.84 3.31 11.80
C GLN A 14 13.39 2.82 12.03
N VAL A 15 12.39 3.70 11.96
CA VAL A 15 10.98 3.29 11.96
C VAL A 15 10.29 3.70 10.65
N GLU A 16 10.92 3.38 9.53
CA GLU A 16 10.20 2.94 8.33
C GLU A 16 10.74 1.54 8.06
N GLU A 17 10.15 0.52 8.68
CA GLU A 17 10.36 -0.85 8.23
C GLU A 17 9.66 -0.95 6.86
N ASP A 18 10.39 -0.53 5.82
CA ASP A 18 9.93 -0.44 4.44
C ASP A 18 9.69 -1.86 3.94
N PHE A 19 8.52 -2.41 4.25
CA PHE A 19 8.07 -3.65 3.64
C PHE A 19 8.16 -3.43 2.14
N PRO A 20 8.85 -4.33 1.39
CA PRO A 20 9.04 -4.12 -0.03
C PRO A 20 7.68 -3.91 -0.70
N THR A 21 7.56 -2.83 -1.46
CA THR A 21 6.36 -2.49 -2.25
C THR A 21 6.57 -2.71 -3.73
N PRO A 22 6.90 -3.94 -4.16
CA PRO A 22 7.35 -4.20 -5.53
C PRO A 22 6.30 -3.82 -6.58
N ILE A 23 5.02 -3.72 -6.22
CA ILE A 23 3.97 -3.34 -7.17
C ILE A 23 3.99 -1.83 -7.38
N MET A 24 3.82 -1.02 -6.33
CA MET A 24 3.85 0.44 -6.46
C MET A 24 5.19 0.92 -7.04
N ASP A 25 6.30 0.37 -6.55
CA ASP A 25 7.65 0.75 -6.98
C ASP A 25 7.87 0.45 -8.46
N ARG A 26 7.35 -0.67 -8.98
CA ARG A 26 7.41 -0.99 -10.41
C ARG A 26 6.78 0.11 -11.27
N TYR A 27 5.62 0.64 -10.89
CA TYR A 27 4.98 1.71 -11.64
C TYR A 27 5.78 3.02 -11.54
N TYR A 28 6.28 3.33 -10.35
CA TYR A 28 7.11 4.52 -10.16
C TYR A 28 8.41 4.45 -10.97
N PHE A 29 9.10 3.30 -11.01
CA PHE A 29 10.32 3.13 -11.80
C PHE A 29 10.09 3.19 -13.32
N GLN A 30 8.88 2.89 -13.81
CA GLN A 30 8.56 2.93 -15.24
C GLN A 30 8.31 4.34 -15.77
N GLY A 31 7.75 5.25 -14.96
CA GLY A 31 7.34 6.57 -15.46
C GLY A 31 7.14 7.64 -14.39
N GLY A 32 7.69 7.42 -13.18
CA GLY A 32 7.61 8.33 -12.05
C GLY A 32 6.17 8.66 -11.66
N ASN A 33 5.95 9.92 -11.29
CA ASN A 33 4.63 10.41 -10.89
C ASN A 33 3.58 10.32 -12.00
N ASN A 34 3.96 10.40 -13.28
CA ASN A 34 3.00 10.30 -14.39
C ASN A 34 2.40 8.89 -14.47
N ALA A 35 3.22 7.85 -14.26
CA ALA A 35 2.75 6.47 -14.21
C ALA A 35 1.83 6.24 -13.00
N LEU A 36 2.21 6.73 -11.82
CA LEU A 36 1.36 6.63 -10.62
C LEU A 36 0.04 7.38 -10.78
N ALA A 37 0.06 8.63 -11.28
CA ALA A 37 -1.15 9.40 -11.53
C ALA A 37 -2.05 8.73 -12.57
N THR A 38 -1.47 8.06 -13.57
CA THR A 38 -2.22 7.24 -14.54
C THR A 38 -2.90 6.05 -13.88
N MET A 39 -2.33 5.48 -12.82
CA MET A 39 -2.92 4.33 -12.12
C MET A 39 -3.89 4.71 -11.00
N VAL A 40 -3.62 5.77 -10.21
CA VAL A 40 -4.38 6.06 -8.97
C VAL A 40 -4.76 7.54 -8.81
N ASN A 41 -4.51 8.41 -9.79
CA ASN A 41 -4.72 9.88 -9.72
C ASN A 41 -3.92 10.60 -8.62
N LEU A 42 -2.93 9.95 -8.03
CA LEU A 42 -2.06 10.52 -7.00
C LEU A 42 -0.61 10.49 -7.46
N THR A 43 0.15 11.51 -7.10
CA THR A 43 1.61 11.49 -7.08
C THR A 43 2.11 10.60 -5.95
N GLN A 44 3.40 10.26 -5.97
CA GLN A 44 4.03 9.50 -4.89
C GLN A 44 3.89 10.23 -3.53
N CYS A 45 3.99 11.56 -3.52
CA CYS A 45 3.88 12.36 -2.31
C CYS A 45 2.46 12.32 -1.73
N GLU A 46 1.44 12.50 -2.57
CA GLU A 46 0.04 12.43 -2.14
C GLU A 46 -0.33 11.04 -1.66
N PHE A 47 0.12 10.00 -2.35
CA PHE A 47 -0.07 8.62 -1.89
C PHE A 47 0.57 8.40 -0.52
N LYS A 48 1.78 8.91 -0.27
CA LYS A 48 2.43 8.83 1.05
C LYS A 48 1.63 9.53 2.14
N MET A 49 1.00 10.67 1.84
CA MET A 49 0.13 11.35 2.81
C MET A 49 -1.09 10.51 3.17
N VAL A 50 -1.74 9.88 2.18
CA VAL A 50 -2.86 8.96 2.43
C VAL A 50 -2.38 7.75 3.24
N TRP A 51 -1.25 7.15 2.85
CA TRP A 51 -0.66 6.02 3.55
C TRP A 51 -0.41 6.32 5.02
N ALA A 52 0.17 7.47 5.35
CA ALA A 52 0.46 7.87 6.73
C ALA A 52 -0.79 7.90 7.64
N ILE A 53 -1.98 8.13 7.07
CA ILE A 53 -3.25 8.11 7.82
C ILE A 53 -3.72 6.68 8.09
N VAL A 54 -3.61 5.79 7.11
CA VAL A 54 -4.21 4.45 7.14
C VAL A 54 -3.22 3.33 7.49
N GLU A 55 -1.93 3.65 7.57
CA GLU A 55 -0.84 2.69 7.79
C GLU A 55 -1.07 1.83 9.02
N SER A 56 -1.39 2.46 10.16
CA SER A 56 -1.55 1.76 11.44
C SER A 56 -2.63 0.68 11.38
N VAL A 57 -3.78 0.97 10.76
CA VAL A 57 -4.90 0.02 10.66
C VAL A 57 -4.62 -1.08 9.65
N LEU A 58 -4.02 -0.74 8.49
CA LEU A 58 -3.74 -1.70 7.44
C LEU A 58 -2.61 -2.65 7.81
N VAL A 59 -1.50 -2.14 8.34
CA VAL A 59 -0.34 -2.95 8.75
C VAL A 59 -0.72 -3.87 9.91
N SER A 60 -1.46 -3.37 10.89
CA SER A 60 -1.98 -4.19 11.99
C SER A 60 -2.81 -5.37 11.48
N ALA A 61 -3.79 -5.10 10.60
CA ALA A 61 -4.58 -6.16 10.01
C ALA A 61 -3.74 -7.17 9.21
N TRP A 62 -2.71 -6.71 8.49
CA TRP A 62 -1.84 -7.57 7.68
C TRP A 62 -0.89 -8.45 8.50
N THR A 63 -0.48 -8.00 9.69
CA THR A 63 0.58 -8.66 10.48
C THR A 63 0.04 -9.53 11.62
N LEU A 64 -1.12 -9.22 12.19
CA LEU A 64 -1.68 -9.92 13.37
C LEU A 64 -2.35 -11.28 13.06
N GLY A 65 -2.36 -11.73 11.80
CA GLY A 65 -2.98 -12.98 11.40
C GLY A 65 -2.14 -14.22 11.76
N ARG A 66 -2.79 -15.31 12.21
CA ARG A 66 -2.16 -16.62 12.44
C ARG A 66 -1.95 -17.45 11.15
N GLY A 67 -2.24 -16.87 10.00
CA GLY A 67 -2.22 -17.54 8.69
C GLY A 67 -0.92 -17.35 7.91
N ARG A 68 -0.89 -17.89 6.68
CA ARG A 68 0.17 -17.61 5.72
C ARG A 68 0.23 -16.09 5.46
N LYS A 69 1.43 -15.51 5.56
CA LYS A 69 1.66 -14.10 5.21
C LYS A 69 1.24 -13.85 3.76
N SER A 70 0.51 -12.76 3.53
CA SER A 70 0.14 -12.32 2.19
C SER A 70 1.41 -12.05 1.36
N PRO A 71 1.47 -12.47 0.08
CA PRO A 71 2.58 -12.09 -0.80
C PRO A 71 2.52 -10.61 -1.21
N VAL A 72 1.37 -9.95 -1.04
CA VAL A 72 1.16 -8.52 -1.30
C VAL A 72 1.27 -7.76 0.01
N SER A 73 2.09 -6.72 0.04
CA SER A 73 2.25 -5.82 1.19
C SER A 73 0.95 -5.03 1.46
N ALA A 74 0.76 -4.51 2.67
CA ALA A 74 -0.41 -3.69 3.00
C ALA A 74 -0.48 -2.40 2.14
N LYS A 75 0.68 -1.79 1.86
CA LYS A 75 0.82 -0.59 1.04
C LYS A 75 0.53 -0.87 -0.45
N ASP A 76 1.01 -2.00 -0.99
CA ASP A 76 0.64 -2.44 -2.34
C ASP A 76 -0.86 -2.77 -2.45
N ALA A 77 -1.44 -3.41 -1.42
CA ALA A 77 -2.87 -3.71 -1.40
C ALA A 77 -3.72 -2.44 -1.44
N LEU A 78 -3.31 -1.39 -0.73
CA LEU A 78 -3.93 -0.07 -0.84
C LEU A 78 -3.81 0.50 -2.25
N PHE A 79 -2.60 0.49 -2.82
CA PHE A 79 -2.36 0.98 -4.19
C PHE A 79 -3.21 0.25 -5.24
N MET A 80 -3.28 -1.09 -5.16
CA MET A 80 -4.10 -1.93 -6.03
C MET A 80 -5.60 -1.60 -5.89
N THR A 81 -6.07 -1.34 -4.67
CA THR A 81 -7.46 -0.97 -4.40
C THR A 81 -7.80 0.39 -5.00
N LEU A 82 -6.94 1.40 -4.82
CA LEU A 82 -7.13 2.72 -5.43
C LEU A 82 -7.13 2.66 -6.97
N ALA A 83 -6.33 1.77 -7.56
CA ALA A 83 -6.30 1.59 -9.01
C ALA A 83 -7.65 1.08 -9.55
N VAL A 84 -8.31 0.17 -8.82
CA VAL A 84 -9.65 -0.32 -9.19
C VAL A 84 -10.67 0.79 -9.07
N LEU A 85 -10.64 1.53 -7.96
CA LEU A 85 -11.55 2.66 -7.73
C LEU A 85 -11.39 3.74 -8.78
N LYS A 86 -10.20 3.93 -9.36
CA LYS A 86 -10.01 4.85 -10.48
C LYS A 86 -10.67 4.35 -11.76
N HIS A 87 -10.42 3.10 -12.11
CA HIS A 87 -10.68 2.59 -13.46
C HIS A 87 -12.04 1.92 -13.64
N TYR A 88 -12.75 1.58 -12.55
CA TYR A 88 -14.10 0.99 -12.54
C TYR A 88 -14.32 -0.11 -13.60
N ASN A 89 -13.39 -1.06 -13.71
CA ASN A 89 -13.54 -2.22 -14.59
C ASN A 89 -13.93 -3.49 -13.81
N ALA A 90 -14.28 -4.54 -14.54
CA ALA A 90 -14.48 -5.87 -13.99
C ALA A 90 -13.23 -6.36 -13.22
N TRP A 91 -13.47 -7.08 -12.12
CA TRP A 91 -12.42 -7.64 -11.27
C TRP A 91 -11.42 -8.49 -12.05
N ASP A 92 -11.87 -9.25 -13.06
CA ASP A 92 -11.02 -10.08 -13.90
C ASP A 92 -9.93 -9.29 -14.63
N LYS A 93 -10.26 -8.07 -15.10
CA LYS A 93 -9.31 -7.22 -15.80
C LYS A 93 -8.21 -6.72 -14.85
N HIS A 94 -8.60 -6.22 -13.69
CA HIS A 94 -7.63 -5.75 -12.69
C HIS A 94 -6.80 -6.88 -12.09
N ALA A 95 -7.43 -8.03 -11.84
CA ALA A 95 -6.72 -9.19 -11.34
C ALA A 95 -5.64 -9.66 -12.32
N LEU A 96 -5.92 -9.62 -13.63
CA LEU A 96 -4.94 -9.89 -14.69
C LEU A 96 -3.78 -8.89 -14.66
N ASP A 97 -4.07 -7.58 -14.56
CA ASP A 97 -3.06 -6.52 -14.52
C ASP A 97 -2.05 -6.70 -13.37
N PHE A 98 -2.52 -7.24 -12.24
CA PHE A 98 -1.71 -7.49 -11.04
C PHE A 98 -1.25 -8.95 -10.87
N GLY A 99 -1.54 -9.84 -11.82
CA GLY A 99 -1.14 -11.26 -11.75
C GLY A 99 -1.79 -12.04 -10.60
N THR A 100 -3.02 -11.67 -10.22
CA THR A 100 -3.80 -12.31 -9.15
C THR A 100 -5.05 -12.99 -9.71
N LYS A 101 -5.70 -13.85 -8.92
CA LYS A 101 -7.00 -14.41 -9.27
C LYS A 101 -8.10 -13.43 -8.86
N ALA A 102 -9.12 -13.23 -9.70
CA ALA A 102 -10.19 -12.26 -9.43
C ALA A 102 -10.85 -12.41 -8.04
N PRO A 103 -11.22 -13.61 -7.56
CA PRO A 103 -11.81 -13.75 -6.23
C PRO A 103 -10.84 -13.42 -5.08
N THR A 104 -9.54 -13.60 -5.30
CA THR A 104 -8.50 -13.23 -4.31
C THR A 104 -8.33 -11.72 -4.27
N PHE A 105 -8.33 -11.10 -5.45
CA PHE A 105 -8.17 -9.67 -5.61
C PHE A 105 -9.36 -8.90 -5.04
N GLU A 106 -10.58 -9.33 -5.33
CA GLU A 106 -11.81 -8.77 -4.78
C GLU A 106 -11.81 -8.82 -3.24
N LYS A 107 -11.51 -9.97 -2.64
CA LYS A 107 -11.42 -10.11 -1.18
C LYS A 107 -10.37 -9.19 -0.55
N MET A 108 -9.23 -9.01 -1.24
CA MET A 108 -8.18 -8.11 -0.79
C MET A 108 -8.65 -6.66 -0.84
N ALA A 109 -9.26 -6.23 -1.95
CA ALA A 109 -9.77 -4.87 -2.12
C ALA A 109 -10.87 -4.56 -1.10
N GLN A 110 -11.84 -5.47 -0.92
CA GLN A 110 -12.89 -5.32 0.09
C GLN A 110 -12.31 -5.19 1.50
N ARG A 111 -11.34 -6.04 1.85
CA ARG A 111 -10.66 -5.96 3.15
C ARG A 111 -9.97 -4.61 3.36
N VAL A 112 -9.36 -4.04 2.32
CA VAL A 112 -8.74 -2.71 2.40
C VAL A 112 -9.81 -1.65 2.65
N LEU A 113 -10.92 -1.68 1.90
CA LEU A 113 -12.03 -0.74 2.06
C LEU A 113 -12.64 -0.79 3.46
N ASP A 114 -12.95 -1.98 3.97
CA ASP A 114 -13.53 -2.18 5.31
C ASP A 114 -12.65 -1.61 6.43
N LEU A 115 -11.33 -1.57 6.24
CA LEU A 115 -10.36 -1.05 7.22
C LEU A 115 -10.13 0.46 7.07
N VAL A 116 -10.18 0.97 5.84
CA VAL A 116 -9.85 2.36 5.52
C VAL A 116 -11.05 3.29 5.65
N GLU A 117 -12.26 2.82 5.34
CA GLU A 117 -13.51 3.58 5.45
C GLU A 117 -13.68 4.27 6.81
N PRO A 118 -13.60 3.59 7.97
CA PRO A 118 -13.84 4.22 9.28
C PRO A 118 -12.72 5.17 9.73
N VAL A 119 -11.59 5.21 9.02
CA VAL A 119 -10.47 6.13 9.31
C VAL A 119 -10.57 7.40 8.48
N LEU A 120 -11.14 7.30 7.28
CA LEU A 120 -11.24 8.43 6.34
C LEU A 120 -12.60 9.14 6.38
N PHE A 121 -13.66 8.48 6.87
CA PHE A 121 -15.03 9.00 6.93
C PHE A 121 -15.67 8.72 8.30
#